data_AF-A0A949CRR2-F1
#
_entry.id   AF-A0A949CRR2-F1
#
_cell.length_a   1.000
_cell.length_b   1.000
_cell.length_c   1.000
_cell.angle_alpha   90.00
_cell.angle_beta   90.00
_cell.angle_gamma   90.00
#
_symmetry.space_group_name_H-M   'P 1'
#
loop_
_entity.id
_entity.type
_entity.pdbx_description
1 polymer ?
#
loop_
_entity_poly.entity_id
_entity_poly.type
_entity_poly.pdbx_seq_one_letter_code
_entity_poly.pdbx_strand_id
1 'polypeptide(L)'
;MIISLNHEEQIDYIIDKFNFEKVKCVMLALDWQWACTEGNGYAVPSIARLKAMARHLLRSSIKDTEVTSGGLYATYYPPENEDDDYFVLKFVVATANSVDYTDD
;
A
#
# COMPACT_ATOMS: atom_id res chain seq x y z
N MET A 1 12.06 -16.90 18.74
CA MET A 1 10.90 -16.21 19.31
C MET A 1 10.55 -15.10 18.32
N ILE A 2 9.64 -15.37 17.40
CA ILE A 2 9.12 -14.33 16.51
C ILE A 2 8.20 -13.49 17.40
N ILE A 3 8.49 -12.20 17.50
CA ILE A 3 7.65 -11.27 18.22
C ILE A 3 6.50 -10.97 17.26
N SER A 4 5.29 -11.42 17.59
CA SER A 4 4.08 -10.96 16.90
C SER A 4 3.99 -9.44 17.13
N LEU A 5 4.19 -8.69 16.05
CA LEU A 5 4.15 -7.23 16.05
C LEU A 5 2.67 -6.80 16.09
N ASN A 6 2.36 -5.77 16.88
CA ASN A 6 1.02 -5.20 16.80
C ASN A 6 0.80 -4.52 15.43
N HIS A 7 -0.45 -4.27 15.04
CA HIS A 7 -0.76 -3.72 13.71
C HIS A 7 0.03 -2.44 13.37
N GLU A 8 0.22 -1.52 14.32
CA GLU A 8 0.95 -0.27 14.05
C GLU A 8 2.45 -0.52 13.83
N GLU A 9 3.04 -1.49 14.54
CA GLU A 9 4.42 -1.91 14.32
C GLU A 9 4.60 -2.59 12.97
N GLN A 10 3.65 -3.44 12.55
CA GLN A 10 3.65 -4.05 11.22
C GLN A 10 3.50 -2.99 10.11
N ILE A 11 2.61 -2.02 10.30
CA ILE A 11 2.43 -0.90 9.38
C ILE A 11 3.71 -0.08 9.28
N ASP A 12 4.31 0.32 10.40
CA ASP A 12 5.56 1.09 10.38
C ASP A 12 6.71 0.30 9.75
N TYR A 13 6.77 -1.02 9.97
CA TYR A 13 7.70 -1.91 9.27
C TYR A 13 7.52 -1.85 7.75
N ILE A 14 6.28 -1.99 7.25
CA ILE A 14 6.00 -1.87 5.81
C ILE A 14 6.37 -0.48 5.29
N ILE A 15 6.05 0.59 6.01
CA ILE A 15 6.36 1.96 5.56
C ILE A 15 7.87 2.24 5.55
N ASP A 16 8.66 1.57 6.39
CA ASP A 16 10.12 1.63 6.35
C ASP A 16 10.70 0.82 5.18
N LYS A 17 10.18 -0.39 4.94
CA LYS A 17 10.73 -1.32 3.94
C LYS A 17 10.24 -1.12 2.52
N PHE A 18 9.04 -0.59 2.34
CA PHE A 18 8.46 -0.38 1.02
C PHE A 18 9.22 0.70 0.25
N ASN A 19 9.60 0.41 -0.99
CA ASN A 19 10.44 1.29 -1.80
C ASN A 19 9.62 2.42 -2.46
N PHE A 20 9.30 3.45 -1.68
CA PHE A 20 8.56 4.63 -2.15
C PHE A 20 9.32 5.46 -3.21
N GLU A 21 10.65 5.41 -3.22
CA GLU A 21 11.48 6.05 -4.25
C GLU A 21 11.20 5.42 -5.62
N LYS A 22 11.16 4.08 -5.69
CA LYS A 22 10.80 3.35 -6.91
C LYS A 22 9.39 3.72 -7.39
N VAL A 23 8.43 3.83 -6.47
CA VAL A 23 7.07 4.30 -6.81
C VAL A 23 7.11 5.73 -7.36
N LYS A 24 7.83 6.64 -6.72
CA LYS A 24 7.98 8.02 -7.19
C LYS A 24 8.59 8.09 -8.59
N CYS A 25 9.62 7.29 -8.89
CA CYS A 25 10.21 7.19 -10.22
C CYS A 25 9.19 6.73 -11.26
N VAL A 26 8.39 5.69 -10.97
CA VAL A 26 7.34 5.21 -11.88
C VAL A 26 6.28 6.29 -12.11
N MET A 27 5.81 6.94 -11.04
CA MET A 27 4.81 7.99 -11.17
C MET A 27 5.33 9.20 -11.96
N LEU A 28 6.61 9.56 -11.84
CA LEU A 28 7.23 10.59 -12.68
C LEU A 28 7.31 10.15 -14.14
N ALA A 29 7.74 8.92 -14.41
CA ALA A 29 7.90 8.40 -15.77
C ALA A 29 6.56 8.31 -16.53
N LEU A 30 5.47 8.06 -15.83
CA LEU A 30 4.13 7.96 -16.39
C LEU A 30 3.32 9.27 -16.32
N ASP A 31 3.90 10.35 -15.77
CA ASP A 31 3.16 11.56 -15.37
C ASP A 31 1.89 11.24 -14.57
N TRP A 32 1.99 10.27 -13.66
CA TRP A 32 0.89 9.84 -12.80
C TRP A 32 0.71 10.84 -11.66
N GLN A 33 -0.30 11.68 -11.80
CA GLN A 33 -0.61 12.74 -10.84
C GLN A 33 -1.79 12.37 -9.94
N TRP A 34 -1.78 12.88 -8.71
CA TRP A 34 -2.90 12.83 -7.79
C TRP A 34 -3.50 14.22 -7.63
N ALA A 35 -4.80 14.28 -7.32
CA ALA A 35 -5.44 15.54 -6.98
C ALA A 35 -4.77 16.19 -5.77
N CYS A 36 -4.43 17.47 -5.86
CA CYS A 36 -3.82 18.25 -4.79
C CYS A 36 -4.45 19.64 -4.70
N THR A 37 -4.16 20.34 -3.62
CA THR A 37 -4.60 21.73 -3.42
C THR A 37 -3.66 22.74 -4.07
N GLU A 38 -2.56 22.29 -4.66
CA GLU A 38 -1.53 23.14 -5.26
C GLU A 38 -1.72 23.24 -6.79
N GLY A 39 -1.31 24.37 -7.38
CA GLY A 39 -1.24 24.55 -8.83
C GLY A 39 -2.57 24.38 -9.56
N ASN A 40 -2.55 23.62 -10.66
CA ASN A 40 -3.73 23.26 -11.47
C ASN A 40 -4.62 22.18 -10.82
N GLY A 41 -4.36 21.85 -9.55
CA GLY A 41 -5.10 20.84 -8.81
C GLY A 41 -4.55 19.42 -8.95
N TYR A 42 -3.44 19.21 -9.67
CA TYR A 42 -2.82 17.89 -9.84
C TYR A 42 -1.30 17.97 -9.79
N ALA A 43 -0.70 16.98 -9.11
CA ALA A 43 0.75 16.84 -9.09
C ALA A 43 1.14 15.39 -8.77
N VAL A 44 2.35 15.00 -9.21
CA VAL A 44 2.94 13.74 -8.76
C VAL A 44 3.22 13.88 -7.25
N PRO A 45 2.62 13.05 -6.38
CA PRO A 45 2.69 13.22 -4.94
C PRO A 45 4.14 13.13 -4.41
N SER A 46 4.43 13.84 -3.33
CA SER A 46 5.71 13.69 -2.62
C SER A 46 5.79 12.33 -1.92
N ILE A 47 7.00 11.89 -1.57
CA ILE A 47 7.21 10.64 -0.83
C ILE A 47 6.52 10.68 0.53
N ALA A 48 6.54 11.83 1.22
CA ALA A 48 5.82 12.00 2.47
C ALA A 48 4.31 11.76 2.29
N ARG A 49 3.73 12.27 1.19
CA ARG A 49 2.32 12.05 0.85
C ARG A 49 2.02 10.60 0.48
N LEU A 50 2.91 9.94 -0.25
CA LEU A 50 2.79 8.50 -0.55
C LEU A 50 2.81 7.67 0.73
N LYS A 51 3.75 7.92 1.65
CA LYS A 51 3.81 7.25 2.95
C LYS A 51 2.56 7.50 3.80
N ALA A 52 2.05 8.73 3.82
CA ALA A 52 0.83 9.07 4.54
C ALA A 52 -0.39 8.33 3.97
N MET A 53 -0.53 8.27 2.65
CA MET A 53 -1.61 7.53 2.00
C MET A 53 -1.49 6.02 2.24
N ALA A 54 -0.29 5.45 2.12
CA ALA A 54 -0.06 4.04 2.41
C ALA A 54 -0.45 3.66 3.84
N ARG A 55 -0.07 4.47 4.85
CA ARG A 55 -0.51 4.27 6.24
C ARG A 55 -2.03 4.30 6.37
N HIS A 56 -2.66 5.27 5.72
CA HIS A 56 -4.12 5.36 5.74
C HIS A 56 -4.78 4.10 5.16
N LEU A 57 -4.32 3.64 3.99
CA LEU A 57 -4.86 2.46 3.32
C LEU A 57 -4.64 1.19 4.14
N LEU A 58 -3.47 1.00 4.73
CA LEU A 58 -3.17 -0.15 5.59
C LEU A 58 -4.04 -0.17 6.85
N ARG A 59 -4.27 0.97 7.51
CA ARG A 59 -5.21 1.03 8.64
C ARG A 59 -6.64 0.74 8.21
N SER A 60 -7.03 1.23 7.03
CA SER A 60 -8.37 1.00 6.48
C SER A 60 -8.59 -0.47 6.09
N SER A 61 -7.56 -1.18 5.61
CA SER A 61 -7.68 -2.59 5.22
C SER A 61 -7.96 -3.51 6.40
N ILE A 62 -7.65 -3.12 7.64
CA ILE A 62 -8.07 -3.86 8.84
C ILE A 62 -9.59 -4.07 8.85
N LYS A 63 -10.34 -3.06 8.39
CA LYS A 63 -11.81 -3.11 8.32
C LYS A 63 -12.29 -3.73 7.01
N ASP A 64 -11.68 -3.31 5.89
CA ASP A 64 -12.23 -3.55 4.56
C ASP A 64 -11.41 -4.57 3.75
N THR A 65 -10.53 -5.37 4.37
CA THR A 65 -9.61 -6.40 3.84
C THR A 65 -8.68 -5.92 2.71
N GLU A 66 -9.21 -5.27 1.69
CA GLU A 66 -8.51 -4.71 0.54
C GLU A 66 -8.96 -3.25 0.31
N VAL A 67 -8.01 -2.33 0.29
CA VAL A 67 -8.28 -0.90 0.05
C VAL A 67 -7.26 -0.34 -0.92
N THR A 68 -7.72 0.43 -1.89
CA THR A 68 -6.89 0.93 -2.99
C THR A 68 -7.07 2.42 -3.22
N SER A 69 -6.00 3.10 -3.60
CA SER A 69 -6.06 4.49 -4.05
C SER A 69 -4.79 4.89 -4.80
N GLY A 70 -4.95 5.56 -5.95
CA GLY A 70 -3.85 6.22 -6.65
C GLY A 70 -2.71 5.29 -7.09
N GLY A 71 -3.00 4.00 -7.30
CA GLY A 71 -2.03 2.96 -7.64
C GLY A 71 -1.48 2.17 -6.45
N LEU A 72 -1.70 2.64 -5.21
CA LEU A 72 -1.41 1.85 -4.00
C LEU A 72 -2.54 0.86 -3.73
N TYR A 73 -2.15 -0.35 -3.33
CA TYR A 73 -3.05 -1.45 -2.99
C TYR A 73 -2.62 -2.02 -1.64
N ALA A 74 -3.47 -1.88 -0.62
CA ALA A 74 -3.23 -2.39 0.72
C ALA A 74 -4.19 -3.55 1.01
N THR A 75 -3.64 -4.67 1.47
CA THR A 75 -4.40 -5.85 1.90
C THR A 75 -4.05 -6.16 3.36
N TYR A 76 -5.04 -6.51 4.16
CA TYR A 76 -4.88 -7.09 5.48
C TYR A 76 -5.41 -8.52 5.45
N TYR A 77 -4.58 -9.46 5.85
CA TYR A 77 -4.95 -10.86 6.01
C TYR A 77 -5.12 -11.10 7.52
N PRO A 78 -6.37 -11.30 8.00
CA PRO A 78 -6.62 -11.63 9.40
C PRO A 78 -5.98 -12.97 9.75
N PRO A 79 -5.76 -13.25 11.04
CA PRO A 79 -5.09 -14.49 11.44
C PRO A 79 -5.96 -15.69 11.07
N GLU A 80 -5.37 -16.67 10.39
CA GLU A 80 -6.00 -17.95 10.05
C GLU A 80 -5.32 -19.09 10.81
N ASN A 81 -6.09 -19.83 11.62
CA ASN A 81 -5.58 -20.94 12.44
C ASN A 81 -4.44 -20.54 13.41
N GLU A 82 -3.23 -21.05 13.16
CA GLU A 82 -2.01 -20.79 13.96
C GLU A 82 -1.12 -19.69 13.34
N ASP A 83 -1.51 -19.15 12.19
CA ASP A 83 -0.76 -18.11 11.50
C ASP A 83 -1.05 -16.71 12.05
N ASP A 84 -0.01 -15.88 12.15
CA ASP A 84 -0.13 -14.48 12.52
C ASP A 84 -0.85 -13.69 11.42
N ASP A 85 -1.54 -12.61 11.81
CA ASP A 85 -2.07 -11.64 10.88
C ASP A 85 -0.95 -10.89 10.15
N TYR A 86 -1.21 -10.43 8.93
CA TYR A 86 -0.22 -9.66 8.20
C TYR A 86 -0.82 -8.68 7.21
N PHE A 87 0.00 -7.70 6.84
CA PHE A 87 -0.33 -6.70 5.84
C PHE A 87 0.50 -6.87 4.57
N VAL A 88 -0.10 -6.51 3.44
CA VAL A 88 0.58 -6.45 2.15
C VAL A 88 0.35 -5.07 1.53
N LEU A 89 1.41 -4.45 1.03
CA LEU A 89 1.34 -3.19 0.28
C LEU A 89 1.96 -3.37 -1.11
N LYS A 90 1.22 -3.03 -2.16
CA LYS A 90 1.66 -3.09 -3.56
C LYS A 90 1.49 -1.71 -4.22
N PHE A 91 2.31 -1.42 -5.23
CA PHE A 91 2.02 -0.34 -6.19
C PHE A 91 1.82 -0.98 -7.56
N VAL A 92 0.64 -0.79 -8.13
CA VAL A 92 0.13 -1.57 -9.25
C VAL A 92 -0.02 -0.67 -10.48
N VAL A 93 0.79 -0.93 -11.50
CA VAL A 93 0.76 -0.18 -12.78
C VAL A 93 -0.18 -0.85 -13.79
N ALA A 94 -0.20 -2.18 -13.81
CA ALA A 94 -1.07 -2.98 -14.65
C ALA A 94 -1.29 -4.35 -13.98
N THR A 95 -2.45 -4.95 -14.22
CA THR A 95 -2.76 -6.33 -13.82
C THR A 95 -3.46 -7.05 -14.96
N ALA A 96 -3.37 -8.37 -14.97
CA ALA A 96 -4.24 -9.23 -15.75
C ALA A 96 -4.27 -10.61 -15.08
N ASN A 97 -5.45 -11.21 -14.97
CA ASN A 97 -5.63 -12.57 -14.46
C ASN A 97 -6.31 -13.41 -15.55
N SER A 98 -5.82 -14.63 -15.75
CA SER A 98 -6.35 -15.60 -16.71
C SER A 98 -7.37 -16.56 -16.09
N VAL A 99 -7.20 -16.87 -14.80
CA VAL A 99 -8.09 -17.54 -13.82
C VAL A 99 -7.44 -17.29 -12.44
N ASP A 100 -8.22 -17.04 -11.39
CA ASP A 100 -7.73 -16.68 -10.05
C ASP A 100 -7.22 -17.90 -9.27
N TYR A 101 -5.97 -17.86 -8.78
CA TYR A 101 -5.47 -18.85 -7.82
C TYR A 101 -5.29 -18.18 -6.46
N THR A 102 -5.87 -18.84 -5.46
CA THR A 102 -5.84 -18.55 -4.03
C THR A 102 -4.41 -18.49 -3.54
N ASP A 103 -4.08 -17.41 -2.83
CA ASP A 103 -2.81 -17.18 -2.15
C ASP A 103 -2.40 -18.42 -1.32
N ASP A 104 -1.19 -18.94 -1.53
CA ASP A 104 -0.45 -19.86 -0.65
C ASP A 104 0.67 -19.05 0.05
#